data_AF-A0A4Y1Q0F5-F1
#
_entry.id   AF-A0A4Y1Q0F5-F1
#
_cell.length_a   1.000
_cell.length_b   1.000
_cell.length_c   1.000
_cell.angle_alpha   90.00
_cell.angle_beta   90.00
_cell.angle_gamma   90.00
#
_symmetry.space_group_name_H-M   'P 1'
#
loop_
_entity.id
_entity.type
_entity.pdbx_description
1 polymer ?
#
loop_
_entity_poly.entity_id
_entity_poly.type
_entity_poly.pdbx_seq_one_letter_code
_entity_poly.pdbx_strand_id
1 'polypeptide(L)'
;RNDYYGGDSASLNLTQLYRKFRPDQSPPAALGRDRDYAVDLIPKFIIASGELTKILVHTDVTRYLEFKQIAGSFVYRDGRISKV
;
A
#
# COMPACT_ATOMS: atom_id res chain seq x y z
N ARG A 1 10.72 -18.27 -6.48
CA ARG A 1 10.31 -17.29 -7.52
C ARG A 1 8.80 -17.17 -7.42
N ASN A 2 8.28 -15.95 -7.22
CA ASN A 2 6.83 -15.73 -7.05
C ASN A 2 6.17 -15.55 -8.42
N ASP A 3 4.87 -15.83 -8.52
CA ASP A 3 4.02 -15.63 -9.69
C ASP A 3 3.46 -14.20 -9.81
N TYR A 4 3.86 -13.31 -8.91
CA TYR A 4 3.47 -11.89 -8.86
C TYR A 4 4.68 -10.96 -8.66
N TYR A 5 4.51 -9.68 -9.00
CA TYR A 5 5.49 -8.62 -8.76
C TYR A 5 5.53 -8.20 -7.29
N GLY A 6 6.65 -7.59 -6.88
CA GLY A 6 6.79 -6.91 -5.58
C GLY A 6 7.45 -7.73 -4.48
N GLY A 7 7.58 -9.05 -4.61
CA GLY A 7 8.30 -9.88 -3.63
C GLY A 7 7.79 -9.66 -2.20
N ASP A 8 8.68 -9.31 -1.27
CA ASP A 8 8.32 -9.02 0.12
C ASP A 8 7.51 -7.72 0.32
N SER A 9 7.50 -6.83 -0.68
CA SER A 9 6.69 -5.61 -0.73
C SER A 9 5.53 -5.70 -1.73
N ALA A 10 5.04 -6.90 -2.02
CA ALA A 10 3.90 -7.09 -2.91
C ALA A 10 2.60 -6.48 -2.32
N SER A 11 1.72 -6.04 -3.21
CA SER A 11 0.34 -5.68 -2.89
C SER A 11 -0.54 -6.89 -3.16
N LEU A 12 -1.28 -7.36 -2.15
CA LEU A 12 -2.10 -8.57 -2.22
C LEU A 12 -3.58 -8.23 -2.36
N ASN A 13 -4.31 -9.05 -3.12
CA ASN A 13 -5.76 -9.08 -3.04
C ASN A 13 -6.23 -9.78 -1.74
N LEU A 14 -7.53 -9.74 -1.47
CA LEU A 14 -8.08 -10.22 -0.21
C LEU A 14 -7.87 -11.72 0.03
N THR A 15 -8.01 -12.53 -1.02
CA THR A 15 -7.81 -13.98 -0.99
C THR A 15 -6.35 -14.33 -0.70
N GLN A 16 -5.40 -13.65 -1.37
CA GLN A 16 -3.97 -13.81 -1.12
C GLN A 16 -3.59 -13.39 0.31
N LEU A 17 -4.18 -12.29 0.81
CA LEU A 17 -3.95 -11.81 2.16
C LEU A 17 -4.41 -12.85 3.21
N TYR A 18 -5.60 -13.43 3.03
CA TYR A 18 -6.11 -14.49 3.91
C TYR A 18 -5.26 -15.75 3.83
N ARG A 19 -4.89 -16.24 2.64
CA ARG A 19 -3.98 -17.38 2.50
C ARG A 19 -2.65 -17.17 3.25
N LYS A 20 -2.14 -15.94 3.29
CA LYS A 20 -0.86 -15.61 3.95
C LYS A 20 -0.97 -15.53 5.48
N PHE A 21 -2.04 -14.93 6.01
CA PHE A 21 -2.14 -14.62 7.45
C PHE A 21 -3.23 -15.39 8.21
N ARG A 22 -4.15 -16.05 7.49
CA ARG A 22 -5.29 -16.83 8.00
C ARG A 22 -5.58 -18.01 7.06
N PRO A 23 -4.64 -18.96 6.89
CA PRO A 23 -4.69 -19.97 5.83
C PRO A 23 -5.95 -20.85 5.88
N ASP A 24 -6.51 -21.08 7.06
CA ASP A 24 -7.71 -21.91 7.25
C ASP A 24 -9.03 -21.13 7.12
N GLN A 25 -8.98 -19.86 6.68
CA GLN A 25 -10.14 -19.00 6.57
C GLN A 25 -10.26 -18.40 5.17
N SER A 26 -11.48 -18.39 4.66
CA SER A 26 -11.85 -17.59 3.50
C SER A 26 -12.22 -16.16 3.93
N PRO A 27 -11.95 -15.14 3.11
CA PRO A 27 -12.43 -13.80 3.38
C PRO A 27 -13.96 -13.76 3.54
N PRO A 28 -14.51 -13.12 4.60
CA PRO A 28 -15.95 -12.94 4.75
C PRO A 28 -16.56 -12.18 3.57
N ALA A 29 -17.72 -12.63 3.09
CA ALA A 29 -18.42 -12.00 1.96
C ALA A 29 -18.76 -10.51 2.21
N ALA A 30 -18.91 -10.11 3.47
CA ALA A 30 -19.17 -8.72 3.87
C ALA A 30 -18.02 -7.75 3.52
N LEU A 31 -16.81 -8.24 3.26
CA LEU A 31 -15.67 -7.42 2.82
C LEU A 31 -15.75 -7.07 1.32
N GLY A 32 -16.71 -7.61 0.56
CA GLY A 32 -16.88 -7.25 -0.85
C GLY A 32 -16.00 -8.07 -1.80
N ARG A 33 -15.64 -7.48 -2.94
CA ARG A 33 -15.02 -8.21 -4.05
C ARG A 33 -13.51 -8.25 -3.90
N ASP A 34 -12.91 -9.41 -4.18
CA ASP A 34 -11.47 -9.65 -4.07
C ASP A 34 -10.61 -8.62 -4.84
N ARG A 35 -11.05 -8.25 -6.05
CA ARG A 35 -10.32 -7.34 -6.96
C ARG A 35 -10.28 -5.88 -6.50
N ASP A 36 -11.11 -5.50 -5.53
CA ASP A 36 -11.18 -4.13 -5.03
C ASP A 36 -10.06 -3.85 -4.01
N TYR A 37 -9.26 -4.87 -3.67
CA TYR A 37 -8.17 -4.82 -2.70
C TYR A 37 -6.81 -4.86 -3.38
N ALA A 38 -5.98 -3.88 -3.03
CA ALA A 38 -4.53 -3.88 -3.25
C ALA A 38 -3.86 -3.54 -1.90
N VAL A 39 -3.57 -4.56 -1.10
CA VAL A 39 -3.05 -4.41 0.28
C VAL A 39 -1.54 -4.59 0.27
N ASP A 40 -0.81 -3.50 0.43
CA ASP A 40 0.66 -3.54 0.52
C ASP A 40 1.11 -4.30 1.77
N LEU A 41 2.03 -5.27 1.59
CA LEU A 41 2.69 -5.93 2.72
C LEU A 41 3.59 -4.97 3.51
N ILE A 42 4.15 -3.96 2.83
CA ILE A 42 5.03 -2.94 3.42
C ILE A 42 4.59 -1.56 2.90
N PRO A 43 3.56 -0.93 3.50
CA PRO A 43 3.07 0.36 3.04
C PRO A 43 4.09 1.48 3.32
N LYS A 44 4.35 2.31 2.30
CA LYS A 44 5.24 3.48 2.39
C LYS A 44 4.65 4.65 1.63
N PHE A 45 4.76 5.85 2.18
CA PHE A 45 4.46 7.08 1.45
C PHE A 45 5.70 7.61 0.75
N ILE A 46 5.47 8.33 -0.35
CA ILE A 46 6.53 9.04 -1.08
C ILE A 46 6.48 10.51 -0.69
N ILE A 47 7.64 11.06 -0.31
CA ILE A 47 7.79 12.49 -0.06
C ILE A 47 7.73 13.23 -1.40
N ALA A 48 6.80 14.18 -1.54
CA ALA A 48 6.50 14.85 -2.82
C ALA A 48 7.75 15.44 -3.50
N SER A 49 8.68 16.03 -2.75
CA SER A 49 9.94 16.59 -3.28
C SER A 49 11.17 15.76 -2.89
N GLY A 50 10.98 14.50 -2.52
CA GLY A 50 12.06 13.57 -2.16
C GLY A 50 12.79 13.00 -3.38
N GLU A 51 13.92 12.35 -3.10
CA GLU A 51 14.80 11.80 -4.16
C GLU A 51 14.11 10.73 -5.01
N LEU A 52 13.28 9.87 -4.39
CA LEU A 52 12.52 8.86 -5.11
C LEU A 52 11.58 9.48 -6.15
N THR A 53 10.87 10.56 -5.81
CA THR A 53 9.99 11.25 -6.77
C THR A 53 10.79 11.81 -7.94
N LYS A 54 11.98 12.38 -7.68
CA LYS A 54 12.85 12.86 -8.75
C LYS A 54 13.27 11.72 -9.66
N ILE A 55 13.69 10.58 -9.11
CA ILE A 55 14.08 9.40 -9.91
C ILE A 55 12.92 8.98 -10.82
N LEU A 56 11.71 8.84 -10.30
CA LEU A 56 10.53 8.42 -11.07
C LEU A 56 10.21 9.37 -12.25
N VAL A 57 10.40 10.68 -12.05
CA VAL A 57 10.25 11.68 -13.11
C VAL A 57 11.36 11.55 -14.16
N HIS A 58 12.61 11.42 -13.75
CA HIS A 58 13.75 11.29 -14.67
C HIS A 58 13.70 10.01 -15.51
N THR A 59 13.07 8.94 -14.99
CA THR A 59 12.89 7.67 -15.71
C THR A 59 11.55 7.59 -16.44
N ASP A 60 10.76 8.66 -16.52
CA ASP A 60 9.45 8.71 -17.18
C ASP A 60 8.40 7.71 -16.65
N VAL A 61 8.63 7.11 -15.47
CA VAL A 61 7.71 6.10 -14.89
C VAL A 61 6.40 6.72 -14.43
N THR A 62 6.40 8.04 -14.15
CA THR A 62 5.20 8.79 -13.78
C THR A 62 4.11 8.79 -14.85
N ARG A 63 4.41 8.38 -16.09
CA ARG A 63 3.40 8.20 -17.16
C ARG A 63 2.43 7.04 -16.90
N TYR A 64 2.80 6.11 -16.02
CA TYR A 64 2.02 4.92 -15.69
C TYR A 64 1.42 4.94 -14.30
N LEU A 65 1.72 5.99 -13.51
CA LEU A 65 1.32 6.10 -12.11
C LEU A 65 0.60 7.42 -11.87
N GLU A 66 -0.56 7.34 -11.22
CA GLU A 66 -1.24 8.52 -10.69
C GLU A 66 -1.01 8.61 -9.19
N PHE A 67 -0.58 9.78 -8.72
CA PHE A 67 -0.33 10.04 -7.30
C PHE A 67 -1.45 10.90 -6.71
N LYS A 68 -1.94 10.49 -5.55
CA LYS A 68 -2.89 11.26 -4.75
C LYS A 68 -2.22 11.75 -3.48
N GLN A 69 -2.46 13.00 -3.12
CA GLN A 69 -1.99 13.56 -1.86
C GLN A 69 -2.70 12.90 -0.67
N ILE A 70 -1.94 12.58 0.39
CA ILE A 70 -2.50 12.15 1.66
C ILE A 70 -3.17 13.34 2.37
N ALA A 71 -4.24 13.08 3.12
CA ALA A 71 -5.03 14.14 3.76
C ALA A 71 -4.32 14.81 4.95
N GLY A 72 -3.36 14.13 5.58
CA GLY A 72 -2.63 14.67 6.72
C GLY A 72 -1.60 13.71 7.28
N SER A 73 -0.69 14.28 8.08
CA SER A 73 0.25 13.56 8.92
C SER A 73 -0.13 13.81 10.38
N PHE A 74 0.11 12.83 11.24
CA PHE A 74 -0.27 12.88 12.65
C PHE A 74 0.85 12.38 13.54
N VAL A 75 0.95 12.95 14.74
CA VAL A 75 1.90 12.56 15.77
C VAL A 75 1.14 12.10 17.01
N TYR A 76 1.62 11.03 17.62
CA TYR A 76 1.14 10.56 18.93
C TYR A 76 2.03 11.10 20.03
N ARG A 77 1.42 11.73 21.03
CA ARG A 77 2.10 12.24 22.22
C ARG A 77 1.14 12.22 23.41
N ASP A 78 1.59 11.71 24.55
CA ASP A 78 0.88 11.76 25.83
C ASP A 78 -0.58 11.25 25.74
N GLY A 79 -0.79 10.10 25.06
CA GLY A 79 -2.13 9.51 24.93
C GLY A 79 -3.04 10.18 23.89
N ARG A 80 -2.53 11.20 23.17
CA ARG A 80 -3.32 11.97 22.18
C ARG A 80 -2.65 11.96 20.82
N ILE A 81 -3.49 11.98 19.78
CA ILE A 81 -3.07 12.14 18.39
C ILE A 81 -3.33 13.60 18.00
N SER A 82 -2.33 14.27 17.44
CA SER A 82 -2.44 15.64 16.92
C SER A 82 -2.01 15.66 15.46
N LYS A 83 -2.65 16.49 14.64
CA LYS A 83 -2.21 16.74 13.26
C LYS A 83 -0.87 17.49 13.29
N VAL A 84 0.06 17.07 12.44
CA VAL A 84 1.33 17.78 12.19
C VAL A 84 1.11 18.87 11.15
#